data_AF-A0A4U1J7T1-F1
#
_entry.id   AF-A0A4U1J7T1-F1
#
_cell.length_a   1.000
_cell.length_b   1.000
_cell.length_c   1.000
_cell.angle_alpha   90.00
_cell.angle_beta   90.00
_cell.angle_gamma   90.00
#
_symmetry.space_group_name_H-M   'P 1'
#
loop_
_entity.id
_entity.type
_entity.pdbx_description
1 polymer ?
#
loop_
_entity_poly.entity_id
_entity_poly.type
_entity_poly.pdbx_seq_one_letter_code
_entity_poly.pdbx_strand_id
1 'polypeptide(L)'
;MALPLAETPQRRYRRIVREVLDARGRFCECCGVPARHVHHIIPCSISGIASELVFDPANLIVICNDCHMLMHPLIRRPSWTKAAKGRGIALNR
;
A
#
# COMPACT_ATOMS: atom_id res chain seq x y z
N MET A 1 15.36 -30.52 -11.01
CA MET A 1 14.29 -29.92 -10.20
C MET A 1 14.52 -28.42 -10.17
N ALA A 2 13.63 -27.62 -10.77
CA ALA A 2 13.78 -26.17 -10.75
C ALA A 2 13.45 -25.65 -9.35
N LEU A 3 14.40 -24.96 -8.71
CA LEU A 3 14.14 -24.19 -7.48
C LEU A 3 13.05 -23.16 -7.79
N PRO A 4 12.01 -23.00 -6.95
CA PRO A 4 10.97 -22.01 -7.20
C PRO A 4 11.63 -20.62 -7.27
N LEU A 5 11.35 -19.90 -8.35
CA LEU A 5 11.81 -18.52 -8.53
C LEU A 5 11.37 -17.70 -7.31
N ALA A 6 12.33 -17.07 -6.63
CA ALA A 6 12.07 -16.24 -5.45
C ALA A 6 10.93 -15.23 -5.73
N GLU A 7 10.01 -15.09 -4.77
CA GLU A 7 8.89 -14.15 -4.88
C GLU A 7 9.43 -12.72 -5.06
N THR A 8 9.05 -12.04 -6.14
CA THR A 8 9.47 -10.65 -6.32
C THR A 8 8.80 -9.75 -5.27
N PRO A 9 9.47 -8.68 -4.80
CA PRO A 9 8.89 -7.75 -3.81
C PRO A 9 7.48 -7.24 -4.15
N GLN A 10 7.15 -7.06 -5.43
CA GLN A 10 5.83 -6.60 -5.89
C GLN A 10 4.79 -7.70 -5.75
N ARG A 11 5.17 -8.95 -6.03
CA ARG A 11 4.28 -10.10 -5.86
C ARG A 11 3.97 -10.26 -4.37
N ARG A 12 4.99 -10.17 -3.52
CA ARG A 12 4.85 -10.15 -2.06
C ARG A 12 3.92 -9.03 -1.60
N TYR A 13 4.18 -7.79 -2.01
CA TYR A 13 3.33 -6.64 -1.68
C TYR A 13 1.87 -6.83 -2.14
N ARG A 14 1.64 -7.30 -3.37
CA ARG A 14 0.29 -7.56 -3.89
C ARG A 14 -0.43 -8.68 -3.15
N ARG A 15 0.30 -9.65 -2.60
CA ARG A 15 -0.25 -10.70 -1.76
C ARG A 15 -0.65 -10.14 -0.39
N ILE A 16 0.25 -9.42 0.29
CA ILE A 16 -0.03 -8.77 1.58
C ILE A 16 -1.22 -7.80 1.48
N VAL A 17 -1.30 -6.99 0.42
CA VAL A 17 -2.45 -6.09 0.20
C VAL A 17 -3.76 -6.85 0.07
N ARG A 18 -3.77 -8.04 -0.54
CA ARG A 18 -4.96 -8.90 -0.61
C ARG A 18 -5.33 -9.43 0.78
N GLU A 19 -4.35 -9.96 1.52
CA GLU A 19 -4.55 -10.44 2.89
C GLU A 19 -5.12 -9.35 3.80
N VAL A 20 -4.62 -8.11 3.71
CA VAL A 20 -5.15 -6.97 4.47
C VAL A 20 -6.60 -6.66 4.09
N LEU A 21 -6.93 -6.63 2.80
CA LEU A 21 -8.30 -6.33 2.34
C LEU A 21 -9.28 -7.45 2.69
N ASP A 22 -8.83 -8.71 2.69
CA ASP A 22 -9.66 -9.86 3.06
C ASP A 22 -9.92 -9.88 4.57
N ALA A 23 -8.93 -9.54 5.39
CA ALA A 23 -9.05 -9.50 6.85
C ALA A 23 -9.82 -8.27 7.37
N ARG A 24 -9.64 -7.10 6.75
CA ARG A 24 -10.16 -5.81 7.27
C ARG A 24 -11.33 -5.26 6.48
N GLY A 25 -11.65 -5.86 5.33
CA GLY A 25 -12.71 -5.41 4.45
C GLY A 25 -12.31 -4.25 3.55
N ARG A 26 -13.32 -3.58 2.99
CA ARG A 26 -13.18 -2.60 1.90
C ARG A 26 -13.75 -1.23 2.25
N PHE A 27 -13.84 -0.93 3.54
CA PHE A 27 -14.26 0.36 4.07
C PHE A 27 -13.07 1.07 4.73
N CYS A 28 -13.09 2.41 4.69
CA CYS A 28 -12.05 3.25 5.21
C CYS A 28 -11.96 3.09 6.73
N GLU A 29 -10.80 2.69 7.23
CA GLU A 29 -10.55 2.52 8.67
C GLU A 29 -10.57 3.87 9.43
N CYS A 30 -10.47 5.00 8.71
CA CYS A 30 -10.56 6.34 9.33
C CYS A 30 -11.98 6.91 9.39
N CYS A 31 -12.85 6.65 8.40
CA CYS A 31 -14.15 7.34 8.28
C CYS A 31 -15.33 6.46 7.81
N GLY A 32 -15.12 5.16 7.58
CA GLY A 32 -16.18 4.21 7.27
C GLY A 32 -16.71 4.20 5.84
N VAL A 33 -16.32 5.14 4.96
CA VAL A 33 -16.75 5.14 3.54
C VAL A 33 -15.97 4.11 2.70
N PRO A 34 -16.43 3.70 1.52
CA PRO A 34 -15.70 2.72 0.69
C PRO A 34 -14.24 3.12 0.41
N ALA A 35 -13.31 2.22 0.72
CA ALA A 35 -11.89 2.43 0.55
C ALA A 35 -11.44 2.23 -0.90
N ARG A 36 -10.37 2.94 -1.27
CA ARG A 36 -9.75 2.88 -2.62
C ARG A 36 -8.25 2.60 -2.57
N HIS A 37 -7.68 2.61 -1.37
CA HIS A 37 -6.25 2.54 -1.12
C HIS A 37 -5.93 1.64 0.05
N VAL A 38 -4.78 0.98 -0.06
CA VAL A 38 -4.01 0.51 1.09
C VAL A 38 -2.78 1.42 1.14
N HIS A 39 -2.56 2.04 2.29
CA HIS A 39 -1.55 3.06 2.53
C HIS A 39 -0.61 2.61 3.65
N HIS A 40 0.65 3.03 3.61
CA HIS A 40 1.63 2.75 4.65
C HIS A 40 1.54 3.80 5.75
N ILE A 41 1.31 3.39 6.99
CA ILE A 41 1.22 4.28 8.16
C ILE A 41 2.57 4.95 8.42
N ILE A 42 3.64 4.16 8.49
CA ILE A 42 5.03 4.60 8.46
C ILE A 42 5.49 4.64 7.00
N PRO A 43 5.78 5.84 6.44
CA PRO A 43 6.11 5.99 5.03
C PRO A 43 7.37 5.23 4.60
N CYS A 44 7.34 4.63 3.41
CA CYS A 44 8.51 3.96 2.82
C CYS A 44 9.71 4.88 2.61
N SER A 45 9.53 6.20 2.55
CA SER A 45 10.63 7.17 2.48
C SER A 45 11.47 7.23 3.75
N ILE A 46 10.91 6.77 4.89
CA ILE A 46 11.62 6.69 6.18
C ILE A 46 12.32 5.33 6.30
N SER A 47 11.60 4.24 6.04
CA SER A 47 12.14 2.88 6.23
C SER A 47 12.98 2.37 5.05
N GLY A 48 12.85 2.96 3.87
CA GLY A 48 13.37 2.43 2.61
C GLY A 48 12.41 1.41 1.97
N ILE A 49 12.44 1.34 0.65
CA ILE A 49 11.52 0.52 -0.15
C ILE A 49 11.79 -0.99 -0.03
N ALA A 50 13.00 -1.37 0.37
CA ALA A 50 13.41 -2.76 0.58
C ALA A 50 13.20 -3.25 2.03
N SER A 51 12.67 -2.40 2.92
CA SER A 51 12.46 -2.76 4.33
C SER A 51 11.33 -3.77 4.49
N GLU A 52 11.49 -4.71 5.44
CA GLU A 52 10.43 -5.63 5.84
C GLU A 52 9.16 -4.91 6.32
N LEU A 53 9.31 -3.68 6.83
CA LEU A 53 8.19 -2.83 7.25
C LEU A 53 7.22 -2.49 6.11
N VAL A 54 7.67 -2.54 4.85
CA VAL A 54 6.83 -2.33 3.67
C VAL A 54 5.82 -3.47 3.48
N PHE A 55 6.15 -4.66 3.99
CA PHE A 55 5.35 -5.89 3.88
C PHE A 55 4.61 -6.24 5.17
N ASP A 56 4.76 -5.46 6.22
CA ASP A 56 4.08 -5.69 7.50
C ASP A 56 2.62 -5.21 7.43
N PRO A 57 1.62 -6.11 7.58
CA PRO A 57 0.21 -5.72 7.63
C PRO A 57 -0.09 -4.67 8.70
N ALA A 58 0.62 -4.68 9.85
CA ALA A 58 0.42 -3.69 10.91
C ALA A 58 0.83 -2.28 10.48
N ASN A 59 1.70 -2.15 9.47
CA ASN A 59 2.08 -0.87 8.88
C ASN A 59 1.15 -0.45 7.72
N LEU A 60 0.07 -1.18 7.46
CA LEU A 60 -0.87 -0.89 6.38
C LEU A 60 -2.21 -0.40 6.94
N ILE A 61 -2.86 0.51 6.22
CA ILE A 61 -4.21 1.01 6.52
C ILE A 61 -5.05 1.11 5.25
N VAL A 62 -6.31 0.67 5.32
CA VAL A 62 -7.29 0.67 4.23
C VAL A 62 -8.08 1.98 4.29
N ILE A 63 -7.93 2.85 3.28
CA ILE A 63 -8.47 4.23 3.33
C ILE A 63 -9.10 4.71 2.01
N CYS A 64 -9.98 5.71 2.13
CA CYS A 64 -10.58 6.44 0.99
C CYS A 64 -9.64 7.53 0.45
N ASN A 65 -10.02 8.17 -0.66
CA ASN A 65 -9.22 9.23 -1.29
C ASN A 65 -9.01 10.44 -0.36
N ASP A 66 -10.04 10.84 0.39
CA ASP A 66 -10.00 12.04 1.22
C ASP A 66 -9.09 11.84 2.44
N CYS A 67 -9.26 10.74 3.15
CA CYS A 67 -8.35 10.38 4.27
C CYS A 67 -6.92 10.16 3.78
N HIS A 68 -6.73 9.58 2.59
CA HIS A 68 -5.40 9.43 2.00
C HIS A 68 -4.74 10.78 1.67
N MET A 69 -5.51 11.77 1.22
CA MET A 69 -5.00 13.12 0.98
C MET A 69 -4.49 13.79 2.25
N LEU A 70 -5.19 13.60 3.38
CA LEU A 70 -4.78 14.15 4.68
C LEU A 70 -3.44 13.57 5.16
N MET A 71 -3.09 12.34 4.75
CA MET A 71 -1.76 11.74 5.02
C MET A 71 -0.63 12.37 4.18
N HIS A 72 -0.96 13.17 3.18
CA HIS A 72 -0.01 13.79 2.26
C HIS A 72 -0.25 15.31 2.14
N PRO A 73 -0.09 16.08 3.24
CA PRO A 73 -0.48 17.50 3.28
C PRO A 73 0.30 18.40 2.30
N LEU A 74 1.48 17.96 1.84
CA LEU A 74 2.30 18.68 0.87
C LEU A 74 1.95 18.35 -0.59
N ILE A 75 1.13 17.33 -0.85
CA ILE A 75 0.73 16.94 -2.21
C ILE A 75 -0.55 17.69 -2.58
N ARG A 76 -0.41 18.70 -3.45
CA ARG A 76 -1.54 19.45 -4.01
C ARG A 76 -2.09 18.73 -5.26
N ARG A 77 -3.37 18.31 -5.20
CA ARG A 77 -4.12 17.66 -6.32
C ARG A 77 -3.51 16.34 -6.82
N PRO A 78 -3.49 15.29 -5.99
CA PRO A 78 -3.01 13.98 -6.42
C PRO A 78 -3.88 13.41 -7.55
N SER A 79 -3.23 12.86 -8.59
CA SER A 79 -3.92 12.01 -9.55
C SER A 79 -3.99 10.59 -9.00
N TRP A 80 -5.11 10.23 -8.37
CA TRP A 80 -5.29 8.90 -7.77
C TRP A 80 -5.18 7.77 -8.79
N THR A 81 -5.56 8.01 -10.05
CA THR A 81 -5.37 7.07 -11.16
C THR A 81 -3.89 6.81 -11.46
N LYS A 82 -3.05 7.86 -11.49
CA LYS A 82 -1.59 7.69 -11.64
C LYS A 82 -0.99 7.01 -10.42
N ALA A 83 -1.38 7.43 -9.21
CA ALA A 83 -0.92 6.81 -7.97
C ALA A 83 -1.25 5.30 -7.95
N ALA A 84 -2.47 4.93 -8.37
CA ALA A 84 -2.90 3.55 -8.47
C ALA A 84 -2.07 2.71 -9.46
N LYS A 85 -1.79 3.25 -10.65
CA LYS A 85 -0.93 2.59 -11.64
C LYS A 85 0.50 2.41 -11.13
N GLY A 86 1.01 3.37 -10.35
CA GLY A 86 2.36 3.34 -9.78
C GLY A 86 2.55 2.41 -8.56
N ARG A 87 1.47 1.91 -7.95
CA ARG A 87 1.55 1.14 -6.70
C ARG A 87 2.43 -0.10 -6.85
N GLY A 88 3.43 -0.18 -5.99
CA GLY A 88 4.39 -1.28 -5.93
C GLY A 88 5.43 -1.30 -7.06
N ILE A 89 5.37 -0.44 -8.07
CA ILE A 89 6.37 -0.42 -9.16
C ILE A 89 7.77 -0.11 -8.62
N ALA A 90 7.87 0.80 -7.64
CA ALA A 90 9.15 1.18 -7.04
C ALA A 90 9.83 0.06 -6.23
N LEU A 91 9.10 -1.00 -5.85
CA LEU A 91 9.69 -2.15 -5.15
C LEU A 91 10.64 -2.98 -6.04
N ASN A 92 10.63 -2.72 -7.36
CA ASN A 92 11.34 -3.50 -8.39
C ASN A 92 12.65 -2.83 -8.83
N ARG A 93 12.96 -1.68 -8.25
CA ARG A 93 14.14 -0.87 -8.51
C ARG A 93 15.04 -0.96 -7.29
#